data_AF-A0A974CSA4-F1
#
_entry.id   AF-A0A974CSA4-F1
#
_cell.length_a   1.000
_cell.length_b   1.000
_cell.length_c   1.000
_cell.angle_alpha   90.00
_cell.angle_beta   90.00
_cell.angle_gamma   90.00
#
_symmetry.space_group_name_H-M   'P 1'
#
loop_
_entity.id
_entity.type
_entity.pdbx_description
1 polymer ?
#
loop_
_entity_poly.entity_id
_entity_poly.type
_entity_poly.pdbx_seq_one_letter_code
_entity_poly.pdbx_strand_id
1 'polypeptide(L)'
;MDMTVEIWRDVFQDKIEELILPHIWNLTVVTSLQKQPGWLQYTQCTFGRFRCSLCARWWNSAEIHILFLMNLDRTMRRGTVNMQIFRQECKKCTVAVMEKPEISQENIRIIIGNLVKRIQIKFYSLNSRNEDVKPVVYSERREGPHNKEHCEACKRNVCWWLVSEMEPERWQAPARRKPHETTFRGQTDDSWLVYSNPRPTPKVNQPSADNQENTFVGLVAVVIFCLVWLYLSKQ
;
A
#
# COMPACT_ATOMS: atom_id res chain seq x y z
N MET A 1 -16.00 -10.24 -23.76
CA MET A 1 -15.60 -10.07 -22.35
C MET A 1 -14.72 -8.83 -22.25
N ASP A 2 -14.76 -8.12 -21.14
CA ASP A 2 -13.94 -6.93 -20.91
C ASP A 2 -12.50 -7.38 -20.60
N MET A 3 -11.61 -7.36 -21.60
CA MET A 3 -10.21 -7.82 -21.48
C MET A 3 -9.47 -7.15 -20.30
N THR A 4 -9.89 -5.95 -19.90
CA THR A 4 -9.30 -5.28 -18.74
C THR A 4 -9.64 -5.99 -17.44
N VAL A 5 -10.86 -6.52 -17.29
CA VAL A 5 -11.31 -7.24 -16.08
C VAL A 5 -10.56 -8.55 -15.89
N GLU A 6 -10.27 -9.26 -16.98
CA GLU A 6 -9.53 -10.53 -16.95
C GLU A 6 -8.12 -10.33 -16.39
N ILE A 7 -7.39 -9.31 -16.87
CA ILE A 7 -6.02 -9.01 -16.41
C ILE A 7 -5.97 -8.78 -14.88
N TRP A 8 -6.93 -8.06 -14.29
CA TRP A 8 -6.93 -7.84 -12.84
C TRP A 8 -7.10 -9.13 -12.05
N ARG A 9 -8.00 -10.01 -12.51
CA ARG A 9 -8.29 -11.28 -11.85
C ARG A 9 -7.13 -12.25 -12.01
N ASP A 10 -6.54 -12.32 -13.20
CA ASP A 10 -5.43 -13.24 -13.48
C ASP A 10 -4.19 -12.85 -12.66
N VAL A 11 -3.81 -11.57 -12.67
CA VAL A 11 -2.70 -11.06 -11.85
C VAL A 11 -2.97 -11.24 -10.35
N PHE A 12 -4.24 -11.14 -9.92
CA PHE A 12 -4.61 -11.43 -8.53
C PHE A 12 -4.45 -12.90 -8.19
N GLN A 13 -4.91 -13.80 -9.05
CA GLN A 13 -4.81 -15.23 -8.86
C GLN A 13 -3.35 -15.67 -8.77
N ASP A 14 -2.52 -15.24 -9.73
CA ASP A 14 -1.08 -15.54 -9.75
C ASP A 14 -0.42 -15.14 -8.41
N LYS A 15 -0.69 -13.91 -7.95
CA LYS A 15 -0.03 -13.37 -6.75
C LYS A 15 -0.56 -13.96 -5.44
N ILE A 16 -1.85 -14.29 -5.34
CA ILE A 16 -2.42 -14.82 -4.09
C ILE A 16 -2.05 -16.30 -3.90
N GLU A 17 -1.87 -17.04 -4.99
CA GLU A 17 -1.43 -18.44 -4.96
C GLU A 17 0.02 -18.60 -4.47
N GLU A 18 0.90 -17.63 -4.76
CA GLU A 18 2.27 -17.58 -4.22
C GLU A 18 2.33 -17.61 -2.68
N LEU A 19 1.26 -17.18 -1.99
CA LEU A 19 1.22 -17.12 -0.53
C LEU A 19 0.85 -18.45 0.16
N ILE A 20 0.41 -19.48 -0.59
CA ILE A 20 0.00 -20.80 -0.06
C ILE A 20 -0.92 -20.66 1.18
N LEU A 21 -2.06 -19.99 0.99
CA LEU A 21 -3.00 -19.69 2.07
C LEU A 21 -4.02 -20.83 2.27
N PRO A 22 -4.56 -21.02 3.50
CA PRO A 22 -5.56 -22.05 3.76
C PRO A 22 -6.97 -21.72 3.23
N HIS A 23 -7.19 -20.55 2.63
CA HIS A 23 -8.49 -20.13 2.10
C HIS A 23 -8.34 -19.78 0.63
N ILE A 24 -9.39 -20.05 -0.15
CA ILE A 24 -9.46 -19.67 -1.56
C ILE A 24 -9.94 -18.22 -1.64
N TRP A 25 -9.20 -17.38 -2.33
CA TRP A 25 -9.53 -15.96 -2.52
C TRP A 25 -10.00 -15.71 -3.94
N ASN A 26 -11.06 -14.93 -4.09
CA ASN A 26 -11.57 -14.50 -5.39
C ASN A 26 -11.66 -12.98 -5.47
N LEU A 27 -11.29 -12.41 -6.61
CA LEU A 27 -11.46 -11.00 -6.93
C LEU A 27 -12.54 -10.82 -8.00
N THR A 28 -13.49 -9.92 -7.72
CA THR A 28 -14.51 -9.49 -8.68
C THR A 28 -14.41 -7.99 -8.92
N VAL A 29 -14.51 -7.58 -10.19
CA VAL A 29 -14.56 -6.16 -10.57
C VAL A 29 -16.01 -5.76 -10.75
N VAL A 30 -16.44 -4.74 -10.00
CA VAL A 30 -17.81 -4.25 -10.02
C VAL A 30 -17.87 -2.77 -10.38
N THR A 31 -19.00 -2.36 -10.99
CA THR A 31 -19.18 -0.96 -11.43
C THR A 31 -19.48 -0.01 -10.28
N SER A 32 -20.10 -0.49 -9.22
CA SER A 32 -20.46 0.33 -8.05
C SER A 32 -20.45 -0.51 -6.79
N LEU A 33 -19.52 -0.20 -5.89
CA LEU A 33 -19.50 -0.77 -4.54
C LEU A 33 -20.37 0.07 -3.62
N GLN A 34 -21.18 -0.64 -2.84
CA GLN A 34 -21.82 -0.09 -1.65
C GLN A 34 -21.00 -0.50 -0.43
N LYS A 35 -20.99 0.34 0.61
CA LYS A 35 -20.37 -0.02 1.89
C LYS A 35 -21.05 -1.29 2.41
N GLN A 36 -20.24 -2.27 2.80
CA GLN A 36 -20.71 -3.51 3.40
C GLN A 36 -20.25 -3.57 4.86
N PRO A 37 -21.17 -3.57 5.84
CA PRO A 37 -20.81 -3.66 7.25
C PRO A 37 -19.91 -4.88 7.52
N GLY A 38 -18.85 -4.67 8.30
CA GLY A 38 -17.89 -5.73 8.65
C GLY A 38 -16.85 -6.08 7.59
N TRP A 39 -16.95 -5.53 6.37
CA TRP A 39 -15.94 -5.74 5.33
C TRP A 39 -14.78 -4.76 5.51
N LEU A 40 -13.55 -5.24 5.31
CA LEU A 40 -12.37 -4.42 5.36
C LEU A 40 -12.27 -3.58 4.08
N GLN A 41 -12.24 -2.25 4.26
CA GLN A 41 -12.03 -1.31 3.18
C GLN A 41 -10.53 -1.07 2.95
N TYR A 42 -10.11 -1.03 1.68
CA TYR A 42 -8.76 -0.66 1.30
C TYR A 42 -8.79 0.16 0.01
N THR A 43 -8.03 1.24 -0.05
CA THR A 43 -8.01 2.14 -1.21
C THR A 43 -6.59 2.34 -1.72
N GLN A 44 -6.45 2.44 -3.04
CA GLN A 44 -5.20 2.74 -3.72
C GLN A 44 -5.45 3.79 -4.80
N CYS A 45 -4.39 4.47 -5.23
CA CYS A 45 -4.40 5.36 -6.39
C CYS A 45 -3.31 4.96 -7.38
N THR A 46 -3.53 5.25 -8.66
CA THR A 46 -2.55 5.01 -9.71
C THR A 46 -2.66 6.01 -10.85
N PHE A 47 -1.65 6.03 -11.71
CA PHE A 47 -1.67 6.79 -12.96
C PHE A 47 -2.35 5.98 -14.08
N GLY A 48 -3.05 6.69 -14.95
CA GLY A 48 -3.55 6.13 -16.20
C GLY A 48 -4.14 7.20 -17.10
N ARG A 49 -4.76 6.73 -18.18
CA ARG A 49 -5.35 7.59 -19.21
C ARG A 49 -6.82 7.27 -19.42
N PHE A 50 -7.56 8.22 -19.96
CA PHE A 50 -8.95 8.06 -20.32
C PHE A 50 -9.14 8.46 -21.77
N ARG A 51 -10.10 7.84 -22.44
CA ARG A 51 -10.55 8.20 -23.78
C ARG A 51 -12.03 8.54 -23.71
N CYS A 52 -12.40 9.72 -24.20
CA CYS A 52 -13.82 10.06 -24.30
C CYS A 52 -14.45 9.28 -25.45
N SER A 53 -15.51 8.54 -25.16
CA SER A 53 -16.36 7.86 -26.13
C SER A 53 -17.10 8.83 -27.06
N LEU A 54 -17.38 10.06 -26.61
CA LEU A 54 -18.15 11.06 -27.36
C LEU A 54 -17.29 11.93 -28.29
N CYS A 55 -16.14 12.43 -27.81
CA CYS A 55 -15.29 13.35 -28.59
C CYS A 55 -13.91 12.79 -28.93
N ALA A 56 -13.65 11.51 -28.64
CA ALA A 56 -12.39 10.80 -28.87
C ALA A 56 -11.13 11.41 -28.22
N ARG A 57 -11.26 12.49 -27.44
CA ARG A 57 -10.14 13.13 -26.75
C ARG A 57 -9.57 12.23 -25.65
N TRP A 58 -8.27 12.35 -25.47
CA TRP A 58 -7.53 11.69 -24.41
C TRP A 58 -7.16 12.67 -23.31
N TRP A 59 -7.09 12.17 -22.08
CA TRP A 59 -6.47 12.88 -20.97
C TRP A 59 -5.84 11.88 -20.00
N ASN A 60 -4.84 12.35 -19.26
CA ASN A 60 -4.18 11.58 -18.21
C ASN A 60 -4.73 11.99 -16.85
N SER A 61 -4.71 11.05 -15.90
CA SER A 61 -4.92 11.32 -14.48
C SER A 61 -3.79 10.71 -13.67
N ALA A 62 -3.21 11.50 -12.77
CA ALA A 62 -2.27 11.00 -11.76
C ALA A 62 -2.98 10.24 -10.63
N GLU A 63 -4.30 10.43 -10.51
CA GLU A 63 -5.12 9.88 -9.44
C GLU A 63 -6.34 9.17 -10.03
N ILE A 64 -6.16 7.91 -10.40
CA ILE A 64 -7.25 6.95 -10.59
C ILE A 64 -7.43 6.22 -9.27
N HIS A 65 -8.57 6.42 -8.64
CA HIS A 65 -8.90 5.76 -7.37
C HIS A 65 -9.39 4.34 -7.62
N ILE A 66 -8.98 3.43 -6.75
CA ILE A 66 -9.43 2.05 -6.72
C ILE A 66 -9.83 1.71 -5.28
N LEU A 67 -11.03 1.15 -5.12
CA LEU A 67 -11.60 0.71 -3.85
C LEU A 67 -11.68 -0.82 -3.84
N PHE A 68 -11.21 -1.41 -2.76
CA PHE A 68 -11.33 -2.82 -2.44
C PHE A 68 -12.18 -2.98 -1.19
N LEU A 69 -13.17 -3.86 -1.24
CA LEU A 69 -13.85 -4.39 -0.07
C LEU A 69 -13.47 -5.86 0.07
N MET A 70 -12.96 -6.23 1.24
CA MET A 70 -12.45 -7.56 1.51
C MET A 70 -13.18 -8.20 2.68
N ASN A 71 -13.49 -9.47 2.56
CA ASN A 71 -14.03 -10.27 3.66
C ASN A 71 -13.41 -11.67 3.64
N LEU A 72 -13.22 -12.24 4.82
CA LEU A 72 -12.79 -13.62 4.99
C LEU A 72 -13.85 -14.40 5.76
N ASP A 73 -14.51 -15.32 5.07
CA ASP A 73 -15.35 -16.32 5.70
C ASP A 73 -14.47 -17.53 6.08
N ARG A 74 -14.17 -17.62 7.39
CA ARG A 74 -13.38 -18.72 7.95
C ARG A 74 -14.14 -20.04 7.95
N THR A 75 -15.47 -20.01 8.00
CA THR A 75 -16.31 -21.23 8.01
C THR A 75 -16.32 -21.89 6.64
N MET A 76 -16.48 -21.09 5.59
CA MET A 76 -16.50 -21.55 4.20
C MET A 76 -15.09 -21.66 3.59
N ARG A 77 -14.05 -21.30 4.35
CA ARG A 77 -12.66 -21.20 3.91
C ARG A 77 -12.49 -20.36 2.63
N ARG A 78 -13.20 -19.24 2.54
CA ARG A 78 -13.26 -18.37 1.36
C ARG A 78 -13.00 -16.92 1.69
N GLY A 79 -12.06 -16.31 0.98
CA GLY A 79 -11.86 -14.87 0.93
C GLY A 79 -12.51 -14.26 -0.30
N THR A 80 -13.11 -13.09 -0.13
CA THR A 80 -13.74 -12.33 -1.22
C THR A 80 -13.15 -10.94 -1.29
N VAL A 81 -12.81 -10.51 -2.50
CA VAL A 81 -12.44 -9.14 -2.83
C VAL A 81 -13.41 -8.60 -3.87
N ASN A 82 -14.11 -7.52 -3.55
CA ASN A 82 -14.85 -6.75 -4.53
C ASN A 82 -14.07 -5.46 -4.83
N MET A 83 -13.76 -5.23 -6.10
CA MET A 83 -12.96 -4.10 -6.57
C MET A 83 -13.81 -3.15 -7.41
N GLN A 84 -13.70 -1.84 -7.16
CA GLN A 84 -14.22 -0.80 -8.03
C GLN A 84 -13.10 0.12 -8.47
N ILE A 85 -13.02 0.36 -9.78
CA ILE A 85 -12.16 1.37 -10.39
C ILE A 85 -13.00 2.60 -10.69
N PHE A 86 -12.63 3.74 -10.14
CA PHE A 86 -13.38 4.98 -10.34
C PHE A 86 -13.09 5.59 -11.71
N ARG A 87 -14.15 6.11 -12.32
CA ARG A 87 -14.16 6.68 -13.67
C ARG A 87 -13.98 8.20 -13.64
N GLN A 88 -13.78 8.77 -14.83
CA GLN A 88 -13.76 10.23 -15.01
C GLN A 88 -14.58 10.66 -16.22
N GLU A 89 -15.18 11.84 -16.11
CA GLU A 89 -15.87 12.51 -17.21
C GLU A 89 -14.91 13.32 -18.07
N CYS A 90 -15.26 13.46 -19.36
CA CYS A 90 -14.56 14.38 -20.24
C CYS A 90 -14.89 15.84 -19.87
N LYS A 91 -13.84 16.65 -19.64
CA LYS A 91 -13.96 18.08 -19.30
C LYS A 91 -14.55 18.98 -20.40
N LYS A 92 -14.71 18.44 -21.62
CA LYS A 92 -15.10 19.22 -22.81
C LYS A 92 -16.51 18.92 -23.30
N CYS A 93 -17.04 17.75 -22.95
CA CYS A 93 -18.39 17.37 -23.33
C CYS A 93 -19.39 17.94 -22.33
N THR A 94 -20.46 18.54 -22.82
CA THR A 94 -21.56 19.06 -21.98
C THR A 94 -22.39 17.93 -21.38
N VAL A 95 -22.54 16.82 -22.09
CA VAL A 95 -23.24 15.61 -21.63
C VAL A 95 -22.21 14.47 -21.48
N ALA A 96 -21.18 14.70 -20.67
CA ALA A 96 -20.09 13.75 -20.49
C ALA A 96 -20.56 12.47 -19.77
N VAL A 97 -20.04 11.32 -20.20
CA VAL A 97 -20.23 10.02 -19.52
C VAL A 97 -19.01 9.68 -18.66
N MET A 98 -19.20 8.78 -17.71
CA MET A 98 -18.13 8.24 -16.87
C MET A 98 -17.29 7.23 -17.65
N GLU A 99 -16.11 7.65 -18.08
CA GLU A 99 -15.18 6.83 -18.86
C GLU A 99 -14.32 5.95 -17.95
N LYS A 100 -14.13 4.68 -18.37
CA LYS A 100 -13.20 3.77 -17.71
C LYS A 100 -11.75 4.20 -17.99
N PRO A 101 -10.85 4.10 -17.00
CA PRO A 101 -9.45 4.35 -17.25
C PRO A 101 -8.78 3.18 -17.97
N GLU A 102 -7.77 3.50 -18.75
CA GLU A 102 -6.75 2.58 -19.22
C GLU A 102 -5.54 2.67 -18.27
N ILE A 103 -5.27 1.56 -17.58
CA ILE A 103 -4.18 1.42 -16.61
C ILE A 103 -3.18 0.42 -17.20
N SER A 104 -1.88 0.73 -17.12
CA SER A 104 -0.84 -0.18 -17.62
C SER A 104 -0.83 -1.48 -16.82
N GLN A 105 -0.46 -2.58 -17.47
CA GLN A 105 -0.33 -3.88 -16.79
C GLN A 105 0.67 -3.83 -15.62
N GLU A 106 1.71 -2.99 -15.73
CA GLU A 106 2.67 -2.79 -14.64
C GLU A 106 2.03 -2.15 -13.41
N ASN A 107 1.23 -1.09 -13.60
CA ASN A 107 0.49 -0.49 -12.51
C ASN A 107 -0.52 -1.47 -11.90
N ILE A 108 -1.15 -2.32 -12.71
CA ILE A 108 -2.04 -3.39 -12.23
C ILE A 108 -1.27 -4.35 -11.31
N ARG A 109 -0.09 -4.84 -11.72
CA ARG A 109 0.74 -5.74 -10.90
C ARG A 109 1.13 -5.14 -9.57
N ILE A 110 1.49 -3.86 -9.53
CA ILE A 110 1.83 -3.13 -8.30
C ILE A 110 0.62 -3.07 -7.37
N ILE A 111 -0.54 -2.63 -7.89
CA ILE A 111 -1.77 -2.46 -7.12
C ILE A 111 -2.25 -3.79 -6.54
N ILE A 112 -2.23 -4.86 -7.33
CA ILE A 112 -2.59 -6.20 -6.87
C ILE A 112 -1.56 -6.74 -5.86
N GLY A 113 -0.26 -6.54 -6.07
CA GLY A 113 0.77 -6.93 -5.10
C GLY A 113 0.54 -6.28 -3.73
N ASN A 114 0.21 -4.99 -3.73
CA ASN A 114 -0.16 -4.26 -2.51
C ASN A 114 -1.43 -4.82 -1.85
N LEU A 115 -2.45 -5.15 -2.64
CA LEU A 115 -3.68 -5.78 -2.15
C LEU A 115 -3.38 -7.14 -1.49
N VAL A 116 -2.64 -8.02 -2.16
CA VAL A 116 -2.29 -9.35 -1.65
C VAL A 116 -1.48 -9.24 -0.35
N LYS A 117 -0.51 -8.32 -0.29
CA LYS A 117 0.23 -8.01 0.94
C LYS A 117 -0.71 -7.54 2.05
N ARG A 118 -1.70 -6.67 1.74
CA ARG A 118 -2.70 -6.21 2.71
C ARG A 118 -3.56 -7.36 3.22
N ILE A 119 -3.96 -8.30 2.35
CA ILE A 119 -4.70 -9.50 2.73
C ILE A 119 -3.89 -10.36 3.71
N GLN A 120 -2.63 -10.64 3.37
CA GLN A 120 -1.72 -11.42 4.21
C GLN A 120 -1.62 -10.81 5.62
N ILE A 121 -1.36 -9.50 5.69
CA ILE A 121 -1.20 -8.78 6.96
C ILE A 121 -2.50 -8.80 7.77
N LYS A 122 -3.64 -8.43 7.18
CA LYS A 122 -4.87 -8.18 7.94
C LYS A 122 -5.65 -9.45 8.30
N PHE A 123 -5.54 -10.52 7.52
CA PHE A 123 -6.33 -11.74 7.77
C PHE A 123 -5.53 -12.92 8.34
N TYR A 124 -4.20 -12.91 8.20
CA TYR A 124 -3.35 -14.06 8.54
C TYR A 124 -2.17 -13.77 9.47
N SER A 125 -1.79 -12.52 9.71
CA SER A 125 -0.75 -12.22 10.71
C SER A 125 -1.33 -12.21 12.12
N LEU A 126 -0.79 -13.05 13.01
CA LEU A 126 -1.26 -13.24 14.39
C LEU A 126 -1.14 -11.98 15.28
N ASN A 127 -0.28 -11.03 14.89
CA ASN A 127 0.03 -9.83 15.68
C ASN A 127 -0.39 -8.51 15.02
N SER A 128 -1.13 -8.52 13.90
CA SER A 128 -1.53 -7.28 13.21
C SER A 128 -2.76 -6.60 13.83
N ARG A 129 -2.92 -6.69 15.16
CA ARG A 129 -3.83 -5.82 15.91
C ARG A 129 -3.33 -4.39 15.75
N ASN A 130 -3.92 -3.67 14.79
CA ASN A 130 -3.78 -2.23 14.57
C ASN A 130 -2.44 -1.71 14.05
N GLU A 131 -1.57 -2.55 13.48
CA GLU A 131 -0.59 -2.01 12.55
C GLU A 131 -1.28 -1.84 11.19
N ASP A 132 -1.88 -0.67 11.02
CA ASP A 132 -2.11 -0.13 9.70
C ASP A 132 -0.77 0.19 9.07
N VAL A 133 -0.10 -0.88 8.60
CA VAL A 133 1.05 -0.76 7.72
C VAL A 133 0.58 0.10 6.58
N LYS A 134 1.05 1.36 6.59
CA LYS A 134 0.85 2.32 5.52
C LYS A 134 1.15 1.56 4.24
N PRO A 135 0.20 1.45 3.30
CA PRO A 135 0.50 0.84 2.03
C PRO A 135 1.78 1.48 1.50
N VAL A 136 2.66 0.69 0.87
CA VAL A 136 3.71 1.26 0.02
C VAL A 136 2.97 1.87 -1.14
N VAL A 137 2.40 3.05 -0.87
CA VAL A 137 1.87 3.94 -1.85
C VAL A 137 3.12 4.35 -2.59
N TYR A 138 3.32 3.77 -3.77
CA TYR A 138 4.21 4.34 -4.79
C TYR A 138 3.59 5.63 -5.34
N SER A 139 3.22 6.51 -4.42
CA SER A 139 2.93 7.90 -4.65
C SER A 139 3.60 8.66 -3.50
N GLU A 140 4.90 8.92 -3.64
CA GLU A 140 5.23 10.35 -3.70
C GLU A 140 4.11 11.00 -4.51
N ARG A 141 3.27 11.83 -3.88
CA ARG A 141 2.14 12.50 -4.54
C ARG A 141 2.61 12.86 -5.94
N ARG A 142 2.13 12.16 -6.97
CA ARG A 142 2.44 12.56 -8.33
C ARG A 142 1.65 13.83 -8.52
N GLU A 143 2.30 14.96 -8.28
CA GLU A 143 1.78 16.27 -8.62
C GLU A 143 1.34 16.17 -10.09
N GLY A 144 0.03 16.25 -10.28
CA GLY A 144 -0.59 15.96 -11.54
C GLY A 144 -2.05 16.38 -11.51
N PRO A 145 -2.65 16.64 -12.68
CA PRO A 145 -3.97 17.26 -12.76
C PRO A 145 -5.06 16.26 -12.37
N HIS A 146 -5.33 16.12 -11.07
CA HIS A 146 -6.55 15.50 -10.58
C HIS A 146 -7.70 16.50 -10.69
N ASN A 147 -8.66 16.24 -11.57
CA ASN A 147 -9.84 17.07 -11.70
C ASN A 147 -11.00 16.51 -10.88
N LYS A 148 -11.24 17.15 -9.73
CA LYS A 148 -12.25 16.73 -8.75
C LYS A 148 -13.67 16.79 -9.31
N GLU A 149 -13.98 17.81 -10.10
CA GLU A 149 -15.34 18.03 -10.64
C GLU A 149 -15.78 16.90 -11.57
N HIS A 150 -14.83 16.30 -12.29
CA HIS A 150 -15.09 15.23 -13.24
C HIS A 150 -14.73 13.83 -12.72
N CYS A 151 -14.29 13.69 -11.47
CA CYS A 151 -13.91 12.41 -10.90
C CYS A 151 -15.08 11.71 -10.19
N GLU A 152 -15.37 10.46 -10.57
CA GLU A 152 -16.43 9.66 -9.94
C GLU A 152 -16.22 9.51 -8.42
N ALA A 153 -14.96 9.37 -7.98
CA ALA A 153 -14.62 9.26 -6.57
C ALA A 153 -14.90 10.55 -5.80
N CYS A 154 -14.60 11.71 -6.37
CA CYS A 154 -14.91 12.99 -5.75
C CYS A 154 -16.41 13.22 -5.66
N LYS A 155 -17.15 12.96 -6.74
CA LYS A 155 -18.63 13.08 -6.77
C LYS A 155 -19.31 12.20 -5.73
N ARG A 156 -18.72 11.04 -5.41
CA ARG A 156 -19.22 10.11 -4.40
C ARG A 156 -18.65 10.34 -3.02
N ASN A 157 -17.86 11.40 -2.80
CA ASN A 157 -17.28 11.69 -1.50
C ASN A 157 -16.34 10.57 -1.00
N VAL A 158 -15.57 9.98 -1.92
CA VAL A 158 -14.71 8.81 -1.69
C VAL A 158 -13.25 8.99 -2.14
N CYS A 159 -12.88 10.19 -2.60
CA CYS A 159 -11.53 10.50 -3.07
C CYS A 159 -10.52 10.65 -1.91
N TRP A 160 -10.97 11.07 -0.72
CA TRP A 160 -10.12 11.32 0.45
C TRP A 160 -9.88 10.09 1.35
N TRP A 161 -10.38 8.90 1.01
CA TRP A 161 -10.27 7.71 1.86
C TRP A 161 -8.84 7.24 2.12
N LEU A 162 -7.82 7.88 1.52
CA LEU A 162 -6.43 7.75 1.95
C LEU A 162 -6.16 8.32 3.36
N VAL A 163 -7.13 9.01 3.99
CA VAL A 163 -6.99 9.66 5.31
C VAL A 163 -8.00 9.14 6.35
N SER A 164 -9.01 8.32 6.01
CA SER A 164 -9.93 7.79 7.03
C SER A 164 -9.49 6.42 7.54
N GLU A 165 -8.36 6.38 8.23
CA GLU A 165 -8.24 5.47 9.36
C GLU A 165 -9.20 6.01 10.43
N MET A 166 -10.07 5.15 10.97
CA MET A 166 -10.90 5.50 12.11
C MET A 166 -9.96 5.99 13.23
N GLU A 167 -10.11 7.24 13.64
CA GLU A 167 -9.62 7.69 14.95
C GLU A 167 -10.16 6.68 15.99
N PRO A 168 -9.30 5.98 16.74
CA PRO A 168 -9.78 5.22 17.88
C PRO A 168 -10.42 6.23 18.84
N GLU A 169 -11.69 6.03 19.19
CA GLU A 169 -12.34 6.78 20.26
C GLU A 169 -11.36 6.89 21.44
N ARG A 170 -10.97 8.12 21.73
CA ARG A 170 -10.07 8.48 22.81
C ARG A 170 -10.75 8.15 24.14
N TRP A 171 -10.60 6.93 24.61
CA TRP A 171 -10.94 6.56 25.98
C TRP A 171 -10.15 7.46 26.93
N GLN A 172 -10.86 8.34 27.63
CA GLN A 172 -10.28 9.19 28.67
C GLN A 172 -9.82 8.28 29.82
N ALA A 173 -8.50 8.20 30.02
CA ALA A 173 -7.95 7.55 31.20
C ALA A 173 -8.31 8.36 32.46
N PRO A 174 -8.61 7.70 33.61
CA PRO A 174 -8.98 8.41 34.83
C PRO A 174 -7.81 9.25 35.35
N ALA A 175 -8.14 10.43 35.88
CA ALA A 175 -7.20 11.44 36.31
C ALA A 175 -6.14 10.89 37.29
N ARG A 176 -4.86 10.95 36.91
CA ARG A 176 -3.75 10.81 37.86
C ARG A 176 -3.82 11.95 38.88
N ARG A 177 -3.86 11.61 40.16
CA ARG A 177 -3.68 12.58 41.26
C ARG A 177 -2.29 13.22 41.14
N LYS A 178 -2.23 14.54 41.28
CA LYS A 178 -0.96 15.30 41.26
C LYS A 178 -0.10 14.94 42.47
N PRO A 179 1.22 14.76 42.32
CA PRO A 179 2.13 14.73 43.45
C PRO A 179 2.18 16.10 44.13
N HIS A 180 2.19 16.07 45.47
CA HIS A 180 2.29 17.22 46.36
C HIS A 180 3.67 17.88 46.23
N GLU A 181 3.66 19.19 46.04
CA GLU A 181 4.84 20.06 45.92
C GLU A 181 5.40 20.34 47.32
N THR A 182 6.64 19.96 47.58
CA THR A 182 7.33 20.32 48.83
C THR A 182 8.44 21.33 48.49
N THR A 183 8.17 22.57 48.86
CA THR A 183 9.07 23.72 48.81
C THR A 183 10.34 23.48 49.62
N PHE A 184 11.51 23.70 49.03
CA PHE A 184 12.72 24.07 49.78
C PHE A 184 13.47 25.20 49.07
N ARG A 185 13.73 26.26 49.83
CA ARG A 185 14.36 27.54 49.43
C ARG A 185 15.81 27.51 49.94
N GLY A 186 16.77 27.87 49.09
CA GLY A 186 18.18 28.04 49.48
C GLY A 186 18.94 28.79 48.39
N GLN A 187 19.61 29.86 48.78
CA GLN A 187 20.14 30.98 47.99
C GLN A 187 21.68 30.98 48.06
N THR A 188 22.30 31.89 47.27
CA THR A 188 23.74 32.29 47.19
C THR A 188 24.61 31.44 46.25
N ASP A 189 25.59 31.96 45.52
CA ASP A 189 25.98 33.28 45.00
C ASP A 189 27.10 33.01 43.96
N ASP A 190 27.27 33.93 43.01
CA ASP A 190 28.50 34.34 42.30
C ASP A 190 29.53 33.30 41.79
N SER A 191 29.73 33.29 40.47
CA SER A 191 30.89 33.95 39.80
C SER A 191 31.60 33.18 38.66
N TRP A 192 31.92 33.96 37.62
CA TRP A 192 32.97 33.85 36.58
C TRP A 192 32.87 32.84 35.41
N LEU A 193 32.52 33.42 34.26
CA LEU A 193 33.11 33.31 32.91
C LEU A 193 33.97 32.08 32.55
N VAL A 194 33.54 31.31 31.54
CA VAL A 194 34.46 30.74 30.52
C VAL A 194 33.76 30.61 29.16
N TYR A 195 34.40 31.15 28.13
CA TYR A 195 34.12 30.97 26.69
C TYR A 195 33.87 29.51 26.29
N SER A 196 32.88 29.25 25.44
CA SER A 196 32.74 27.98 24.72
C SER A 196 32.78 28.23 23.21
N ASN A 197 33.91 27.90 22.58
CA ASN A 197 34.05 27.82 21.13
C ASN A 197 33.10 26.77 20.51
N PRO A 198 32.72 26.90 19.23
CA PRO A 198 31.90 25.93 18.53
C PRO A 198 32.56 24.54 18.50
N ARG A 199 31.73 23.51 18.74
CA ARG A 199 32.12 22.10 18.71
C ARG A 199 32.51 21.71 17.26
N PRO A 200 33.67 21.07 17.02
CA PRO A 200 34.03 20.63 15.67
C PRO A 200 33.10 19.52 15.18
N THR A 201 32.82 19.53 13.88
CA THR A 201 31.99 18.54 13.19
C THR A 201 32.62 17.15 13.24
N PRO A 202 31.83 16.07 13.37
CA PRO A 202 32.36 14.72 13.26
C PRO A 202 32.82 14.44 11.82
N LYS A 203 34.03 13.92 11.67
CA LYS A 203 34.57 13.45 10.39
C LYS A 203 33.74 12.25 9.90
N VAL A 204 33.28 12.34 8.66
CA VAL A 204 32.69 11.23 7.91
C VAL A 204 33.80 10.20 7.62
N ASN A 205 33.68 9.01 8.20
CA ASN A 205 34.52 7.88 7.81
C ASN A 205 33.91 7.27 6.53
N GLN A 206 34.68 7.25 5.45
CA GLN A 206 34.40 6.43 4.27
C GLN A 206 34.60 4.94 4.63
N PRO A 207 33.64 4.06 4.32
CA PRO A 207 33.89 2.63 4.32
C PRO A 207 34.69 2.24 3.07
N SER A 208 35.78 1.53 3.31
CA SER A 208 36.59 0.82 2.33
C SER A 208 35.77 -0.22 1.58
N ALA A 209 35.94 -0.26 0.25
CA ALA A 209 35.51 -1.39 -0.57
C ALA A 209 36.40 -2.60 -0.26
N ASP A 210 35.81 -3.67 0.28
CA ASP A 210 36.45 -4.98 0.24
C ASP A 210 35.42 -6.12 0.20
N ASN A 211 35.40 -6.78 -0.96
CA ASN A 211 35.12 -8.18 -1.26
C ASN A 211 34.14 -8.99 -0.39
N GLN A 212 32.91 -9.16 -0.89
CA GLN A 212 32.06 -10.29 -0.50
C GLN A 212 31.12 -10.76 -1.63
N GLU A 213 31.68 -11.19 -2.78
CA GLU A 213 30.91 -11.85 -3.85
C GLU A 213 31.38 -13.27 -4.22
N ASN A 214 32.36 -13.86 -3.52
CA ASN A 214 32.96 -15.15 -3.94
C ASN A 214 32.58 -16.40 -3.12
N THR A 215 31.57 -16.35 -2.24
CA THR A 215 31.13 -17.54 -1.48
C THR A 215 29.82 -18.17 -1.98
N PHE A 216 28.95 -17.41 -2.67
CA PHE A 216 27.65 -17.93 -3.10
C PHE A 216 27.74 -18.76 -4.40
N VAL A 217 28.59 -18.37 -5.35
CA VAL A 217 28.78 -19.09 -6.63
C VAL A 217 29.41 -20.47 -6.41
N GLY A 218 30.32 -20.59 -5.42
CA GLY A 218 30.96 -21.87 -5.10
C GLY A 218 30.00 -22.92 -4.52
N LEU A 219 29.06 -22.51 -3.67
CA LEU A 219 28.08 -23.44 -3.07
C LEU A 219 27.09 -23.99 -4.10
N VAL A 220 26.65 -23.16 -5.05
CA VAL A 220 25.74 -23.60 -6.12
C VAL A 220 26.44 -24.59 -7.06
N ALA A 221 27.71 -24.34 -7.41
CA ALA A 221 28.49 -25.26 -8.24
C ALA A 221 28.69 -26.63 -7.59
N VAL A 222 29.00 -26.69 -6.29
CA VAL A 222 29.20 -27.95 -5.57
C VAL A 222 27.90 -28.77 -5.50
N VAL A 223 26.75 -28.11 -5.23
CA VAL A 223 25.45 -28.79 -5.20
C VAL A 223 25.08 -29.36 -6.57
N ILE A 224 25.31 -28.61 -7.65
CA ILE A 224 25.05 -29.10 -9.01
C ILE A 224 25.96 -30.30 -9.33
N PHE A 225 27.25 -30.25 -9.01
CA PHE A 225 28.16 -31.38 -9.23
C PHE A 225 27.76 -32.62 -8.44
N CYS A 226 27.33 -32.48 -7.17
CA CYS A 226 26.83 -33.60 -6.38
C CYS A 226 25.56 -34.23 -6.97
N LEU A 227 24.61 -33.40 -7.44
CA LEU A 227 23.37 -33.91 -8.05
C LEU A 227 23.64 -34.62 -9.39
N VAL A 228 24.54 -34.09 -10.21
CA VAL A 228 24.95 -34.72 -11.48
C VAL A 228 25.67 -36.05 -11.22
N TRP A 229 26.56 -36.12 -10.22
CA TRP A 229 27.23 -37.36 -9.86
C TRP A 229 26.22 -38.42 -9.37
N LEU A 230 25.30 -38.05 -8.47
CA LEU A 230 24.26 -38.96 -7.98
C LEU A 230 23.32 -39.48 -9.08
N TYR A 231 23.09 -38.69 -10.12
CA TYR A 231 22.30 -39.11 -11.28
C TYR A 231 23.08 -40.10 -12.16
N LEU A 232 24.37 -39.83 -12.41
CA LEU A 232 25.22 -40.69 -13.23
C LEU A 232 25.63 -41.99 -12.54
N SER A 233 25.64 -42.06 -11.20
CA SER A 233 25.92 -43.29 -10.45
C SER A 233 24.73 -44.24 -10.32
N LYS A 234 23.56 -43.86 -10.86
CA LYS A 234 22.34 -44.67 -10.87
C LYS A 234 21.95 -45.20 -12.26
N GLN A 235 22.79 -44.99 -13.27
CA GLN A 235 22.73 -45.65 -14.58
C GLN A 235 23.81 -46.72 -14.67
#